data_AF-A0A368L5S1-F1
#
_entry.id   AF-A0A368L5S1-F1
#
_cell.length_a   1.000
_cell.length_b   1.000
_cell.length_c   1.000
_cell.angle_alpha   90.00
_cell.angle_beta   90.00
_cell.angle_gamma   90.00
#
_symmetry.space_group_name_H-M   'P 1'
#
loop_
_entity.id
_entity.type
_entity.pdbx_description
1 polymer ?
#
loop_
_entity_poly.entity_id
_entity_poly.type
_entity_poly.pdbx_seq_one_letter_code
_entity_poly.pdbx_strand_id
1 'polypeptide(L)'
;MSTPPPAPIARIAAALLGLESLALLVLACWEIVALIGSGAGSMASALALIVMTLIGAAGLAAFAWAVVVGRSWGRSGGIVAQFLVIAVAVGSVTGAYAHPLMAVAIGAPGAITLILLLLTERADPAHRR
;
A
#
# COMPACT_ATOMS: atom_id res chain seq x y z
N MET A 1 -32.96 0.74 -0.16
CA MET A 1 -32.22 0.53 -1.43
C MET A 1 -30.86 -0.03 -1.05
N SER A 2 -30.67 -1.35 -1.12
CA SER A 2 -29.39 -1.99 -0.82
C SER A 2 -28.41 -1.68 -1.95
N THR A 3 -27.22 -1.18 -1.63
CA THR A 3 -26.15 -1.01 -2.62
C THR A 3 -25.78 -2.39 -3.17
N PRO A 4 -25.64 -2.55 -4.49
CA PRO A 4 -25.17 -3.81 -5.06
C PRO A 4 -23.80 -4.16 -4.46
N PRO A 5 -23.50 -5.45 -4.24
CA PRO A 5 -22.20 -5.87 -3.75
C PRO A 5 -21.08 -5.38 -4.69
N PRO A 6 -19.91 -4.98 -4.16
CA PRO A 6 -18.81 -4.51 -4.99
C PRO A 6 -18.38 -5.58 -5.98
N ALA A 7 -18.04 -5.16 -7.19
CA ALA A 7 -17.58 -6.04 -8.26
C ALA A 7 -16.41 -6.93 -7.78
N PRO A 8 -16.27 -8.18 -8.27
CA PRO A 8 -15.21 -9.10 -7.82
C PRO A 8 -13.81 -8.49 -7.87
N ILE A 9 -13.50 -7.70 -8.91
CA ILE A 9 -12.22 -7.01 -9.08
C ILE A 9 -11.95 -6.01 -7.95
N ALA A 10 -12.96 -5.26 -7.52
CA ALA A 10 -12.84 -4.29 -6.43
C ALA A 10 -12.52 -5.00 -5.10
N ARG A 11 -13.11 -6.18 -4.86
CA ARG A 11 -12.82 -6.99 -3.66
C ARG A 11 -11.39 -7.52 -3.67
N ILE A 12 -10.89 -7.97 -4.82
CA ILE A 12 -9.51 -8.43 -4.96
C ILE A 12 -8.53 -7.26 -4.74
N ALA A 13 -8.80 -6.09 -5.33
CA ALA A 13 -7.98 -4.90 -5.14
C ALA A 13 -7.94 -4.47 -3.65
N ALA A 14 -9.10 -4.49 -2.97
CA ALA A 14 -9.17 -4.20 -1.54
C ALA A 14 -8.42 -5.24 -0.68
N ALA A 15 -8.51 -6.52 -1.03
CA ALA A 15 -7.78 -7.58 -0.34
C ALA A 15 -6.26 -7.40 -0.48
N LEU A 16 -5.77 -7.01 -1.66
CA LEU A 16 -4.35 -6.73 -1.88
C LEU A 16 -3.88 -5.49 -1.12
N LEU A 17 -4.64 -4.39 -1.12
CA LEU A 17 -4.36 -3.23 -0.26
C LEU A 17 -4.29 -3.62 1.23
N GLY A 18 -5.19 -4.50 1.67
CA GLY A 18 -5.17 -5.05 3.02
C GLY A 18 -3.91 -5.89 3.30
N LEU A 19 -3.48 -6.70 2.34
CA LEU A 19 -2.25 -7.49 2.46
C LEU A 19 -1.00 -6.60 2.50
N GLU A 20 -0.95 -5.54 1.72
CA GLU A 20 0.14 -4.55 1.75
C GLU A 20 0.16 -3.80 3.08
N SER A 21 -1.01 -3.45 3.63
CA SER A 21 -1.11 -2.90 4.98
C SER A 21 -0.55 -3.87 6.03
N LEU A 22 -0.89 -5.16 5.95
CA LEU A 22 -0.32 -6.20 6.81
C LEU A 22 1.21 -6.31 6.64
N ALA A 23 1.72 -6.21 5.41
CA ALA A 23 3.15 -6.22 5.16
C ALA A 23 3.85 -5.03 5.83
N LEU A 24 3.26 -3.83 5.80
CA LEU A 24 3.78 -2.67 6.53
C LEU A 24 3.71 -2.85 8.05
N LEU A 25 2.68 -3.51 8.58
CA LEU A 25 2.63 -3.84 10.01
C LEU A 25 3.71 -4.84 10.42
N VAL A 26 3.98 -5.85 9.59
CA VAL A 26 5.10 -6.78 9.80
C VAL A 26 6.43 -6.03 9.78
N LEU A 27 6.61 -5.07 8.85
CA LEU A 27 7.77 -4.20 8.82
C LEU A 27 7.89 -3.35 10.08
N ALA A 28 6.80 -2.73 10.55
CA ALA A 28 6.81 -1.94 11.79
C ALA A 28 7.18 -2.80 13.01
N CYS A 29 6.68 -4.04 13.09
CA CYS A 29 7.09 -4.99 14.12
C CYS A 29 8.59 -5.30 14.04
N TRP A 30 9.13 -5.47 12.84
CA TRP A 30 10.56 -5.67 12.62
C TRP A 30 11.38 -4.45 13.07
N GLU A 31 10.94 -3.23 12.73
CA GLU A 31 11.59 -1.97 13.15
C GLU A 31 11.61 -1.83 14.68
N ILE A 32 10.54 -2.23 15.37
CA ILE A 32 10.49 -2.24 16.85
C ILE A 32 11.49 -3.24 17.44
N VAL A 33 11.58 -4.45 16.88
CA VAL A 33 12.56 -5.45 17.32
C VAL A 33 13.99 -4.93 17.11
N ALA A 34 14.26 -4.29 15.96
CA ALA A 34 15.55 -3.70 15.65
C ALA A 34 15.93 -2.53 16.60
N LEU A 35 14.95 -1.73 17.00
CA LEU A 35 15.13 -0.64 17.96
C LEU A 35 15.55 -1.16 19.34
N ILE A 36 14.92 -2.24 19.81
CA ILE A 36 15.23 -2.86 21.10
C ILE A 36 16.59 -3.57 21.07
N GLY A 37 16.95 -4.18 19.94
CA GLY A 37 18.18 -4.95 19.77
C GLY A 37 19.49 -4.14 19.72
N SER A 38 19.48 -2.84 20.03
CA SER A 38 20.60 -1.89 19.90
C SER A 38 21.11 -1.61 18.46
N GLY A 39 20.34 -1.99 17.44
CA GLY A 39 20.71 -1.84 16.02
C GLY A 39 20.43 -0.46 15.41
N ALA A 40 19.73 0.42 16.12
CA ALA A 40 19.41 1.76 15.63
C ALA A 40 20.51 2.77 15.99
N GLY A 41 21.20 3.31 14.98
CA GLY A 41 22.22 4.35 15.18
C GLY A 41 21.70 5.65 15.79
N SER A 42 20.38 5.90 15.72
CA SER A 42 19.69 7.05 16.32
C SER A 42 18.28 6.67 16.74
N MET A 43 17.94 6.87 18.02
CA MET A 43 16.59 6.64 18.57
C MET A 43 15.54 7.48 17.86
N ALA A 44 15.84 8.76 17.58
CA ALA A 44 14.92 9.67 16.93
C ALA A 44 14.59 9.22 15.50
N SER A 45 15.61 8.80 14.74
CA SER A 45 15.42 8.31 13.37
C SER A 45 14.62 7.01 13.34
N ALA A 46 14.87 6.10 14.27
CA ALA A 46 14.13 4.84 14.36
C ALA A 46 12.65 5.07 14.68
N LEU A 47 12.34 5.94 15.65
CA LEU A 47 10.96 6.30 15.96
C LEU A 47 10.25 6.97 14.79
N ALA A 48 10.95 7.85 14.05
CA ALA A 48 10.39 8.48 12.86
C ALA A 48 10.01 7.45 11.79
N LEU A 49 10.85 6.45 11.54
CA LEU A 49 10.57 5.36 10.61
C LEU A 49 9.36 4.54 11.07
N ILE A 50 9.34 4.09 12.33
CA ILE A 50 8.21 3.31 12.88
C ILE A 50 6.89 4.06 12.71
N VAL A 51 6.85 5.34 13.11
CA VAL A 51 5.64 6.17 13.00
C VAL A 51 5.22 6.34 11.54
N MET A 52 6.16 6.61 10.64
CA MET A 52 5.89 6.75 9.21
C MET A 52 5.32 5.44 8.62
N THR A 53 5.93 4.30 8.97
CA THR A 53 5.48 2.97 8.54
C THR A 53 4.06 2.68 9.03
N LEU A 54 3.76 2.99 10.29
CA LEU A 54 2.41 2.84 10.87
C LEU A 54 1.37 3.75 10.19
N ILE A 55 1.73 5.00 9.86
CA ILE A 55 0.85 5.90 9.10
C ILE A 55 0.57 5.34 7.71
N GLY A 56 1.58 4.81 7.03
CA GLY A 56 1.43 4.13 5.74
C GLY A 56 0.48 2.92 5.85
N ALA A 57 0.70 2.06 6.85
CA ALA A 57 -0.14 0.89 7.11
C ALA A 57 -1.60 1.27 7.37
N ALA A 58 -1.84 2.28 8.21
CA ALA A 58 -3.17 2.79 8.51
C ALA A 58 -3.84 3.39 7.27
N GLY A 59 -3.08 4.12 6.44
CA GLY A 59 -3.56 4.65 5.17
C GLY A 59 -4.03 3.55 4.21
N LEU A 60 -3.21 2.52 4.00
CA LEU A 60 -3.57 1.38 3.14
C LEU A 60 -4.78 0.61 3.67
N ALA A 61 -4.87 0.38 4.98
CA ALA A 61 -6.03 -0.25 5.60
C ALA A 61 -7.30 0.59 5.41
N ALA A 62 -7.19 1.91 5.56
CA ALA A 62 -8.30 2.84 5.35
C ALA A 62 -8.77 2.85 3.89
N PHE A 63 -7.85 2.81 2.92
CA PHE A 63 -8.18 2.69 1.50
C PHE A 63 -8.82 1.34 1.17
N ALA A 64 -8.28 0.23 1.69
CA ALA A 64 -8.87 -1.10 1.53
C ALA A 64 -10.33 -1.13 2.02
N TRP A 65 -10.57 -0.62 3.23
CA TRP A 65 -11.93 -0.51 3.80
C TRP A 65 -12.83 0.39 2.95
N ALA A 66 -12.33 1.55 2.51
CA ALA A 66 -13.07 2.49 1.68
C ALA A 66 -13.48 1.87 0.34
N VAL A 67 -12.61 1.06 -0.29
CA VAL A 67 -12.94 0.31 -1.52
C VAL A 67 -14.04 -0.72 -1.26
N VAL A 68 -13.98 -1.47 -0.16
CA VAL A 68 -15.02 -2.46 0.22
C VAL A 68 -16.39 -1.80 0.41
N VAL A 69 -16.42 -0.64 1.06
CA VAL A 69 -17.66 0.10 1.36
C VAL A 69 -18.11 0.98 0.17
N GLY A 70 -17.36 0.98 -0.94
CA GLY A 70 -17.72 1.70 -2.16
C GLY A 70 -17.54 3.22 -2.09
N ARG A 71 -16.64 3.71 -1.22
CA ARG A 71 -16.31 5.15 -1.13
C ARG A 71 -15.32 5.52 -2.25
N SER A 72 -15.62 6.60 -2.98
CA SER A 72 -14.81 7.07 -4.11
C SER A 72 -13.36 7.40 -3.75
N TRP A 73 -13.13 7.95 -2.55
CA TRP A 73 -11.78 8.31 -2.08
C TRP A 73 -10.87 7.10 -1.83
N GLY A 74 -11.44 5.90 -1.64
CA GLY A 74 -10.65 4.68 -1.48
C GLY A 74 -9.86 4.31 -2.74
N ARG A 75 -10.45 4.53 -3.91
CA ARG A 75 -9.83 4.21 -5.20
C ARG A 75 -8.76 5.23 -5.57
N SER A 76 -9.07 6.52 -5.50
CA SER A 76 -8.09 7.57 -5.81
C SER A 76 -6.92 7.57 -4.83
N GLY A 77 -7.19 7.41 -3.53
CA GLY A 77 -6.14 7.28 -2.51
C GLY A 77 -5.28 6.03 -2.71
N GLY A 78 -5.91 4.88 -2.99
CA GLY A 78 -5.20 3.64 -3.31
C GLY A 78 -4.30 3.77 -4.53
N ILE A 79 -4.78 4.38 -5.63
CA ILE A 79 -3.98 4.62 -6.84
C ILE A 79 -2.74 5.47 -6.53
N VAL A 80 -2.91 6.57 -5.80
CA VAL A 80 -1.78 7.44 -5.39
C VAL A 80 -0.79 6.67 -4.53
N ALA A 81 -1.27 5.88 -3.56
CA ALA A 81 -0.42 5.07 -2.71
C ALA A 81 0.42 4.07 -3.53
N GLN A 82 -0.17 3.43 -4.54
CA GLN A 82 0.59 2.51 -5.40
C GLN A 82 1.65 3.20 -6.24
N PHE A 83 1.40 4.41 -6.73
CA PHE A 83 2.45 5.19 -7.39
C PHE A 83 3.61 5.49 -6.43
N LEU A 84 3.33 5.80 -5.17
CA LEU A 84 4.36 5.99 -4.14
C LEU A 84 5.13 4.68 -3.87
N VAL A 85 4.44 3.54 -3.77
CA VAL A 85 5.08 2.23 -3.59
C VAL A 85 6.00 1.89 -4.77
N ILE A 86 5.54 2.12 -6.00
CA ILE A 86 6.36 1.90 -7.20
C ILE A 86 7.55 2.87 -7.23
N ALA A 87 7.36 4.13 -6.84
CA ALA A 87 8.46 5.09 -6.73
C ALA A 87 9.52 4.64 -5.71
N VAL A 88 9.10 4.11 -4.56
CA VAL A 88 9.99 3.51 -3.55
C VAL A 88 10.72 2.28 -4.11
N ALA A 89 10.02 1.42 -4.84
CA ALA A 89 10.61 0.25 -5.48
C ALA A 89 11.71 0.65 -6.48
N VAL A 90 11.44 1.66 -7.33
CA VAL A 90 12.45 2.22 -8.24
C VAL A 90 13.62 2.83 -7.46
N GLY A 91 13.36 3.54 -6.36
CA GLY A 91 14.41 4.04 -5.47
C GLY A 91 15.33 2.92 -4.97
N SER A 92 14.79 1.75 -4.67
CA SER A 92 15.57 0.61 -4.17
C SER A 92 16.48 -0.07 -5.20
N VAL A 93 16.38 0.24 -6.50
CA VAL A 93 17.39 -0.18 -7.50
C VAL A 93 18.50 0.85 -7.70
N THR A 94 18.43 2.00 -7.03
CA THR A 94 19.37 3.11 -7.21
C THR A 94 20.22 3.35 -5.94
N GLY A 95 21.44 3.87 -6.12
CA GLY A 95 22.33 4.24 -5.01
C GLY A 95 23.27 3.13 -4.52
N ALA A 96 24.05 3.44 -3.48
CA ALA A 96 25.10 2.56 -2.95
C ALA A 96 24.58 1.27 -2.30
N TYR A 97 23.30 1.26 -1.88
CA TYR A 97 22.63 0.13 -1.23
C TYR A 97 21.52 -0.47 -2.11
N ALA A 98 21.67 -0.38 -3.44
CA ALA A 98 20.70 -0.92 -4.38
C ALA A 98 20.47 -2.42 -4.15
N HIS A 99 19.20 -2.81 -4.05
CA HIS A 99 18.79 -4.18 -3.82
C HIS A 99 17.67 -4.58 -4.80
N PRO A 100 18.01 -5.04 -6.02
CA PRO A 100 17.05 -5.31 -7.09
C PRO A 100 15.92 -6.27 -6.70
N LEU A 101 16.20 -7.25 -5.86
CA LEU A 101 15.16 -8.18 -5.37
C LEU A 101 14.12 -7.48 -4.49
N MET A 102 14.51 -6.46 -3.71
CA MET A 102 13.56 -5.68 -2.91
C MET A 102 12.69 -4.80 -3.80
N ALA A 103 13.26 -4.26 -4.88
CA ALA A 103 12.49 -3.52 -5.87
C ALA A 103 11.37 -4.37 -6.47
N VAL A 104 11.67 -5.62 -6.82
CA VAL A 104 10.65 -6.53 -7.34
C VAL A 104 9.63 -6.89 -6.25
N ALA A 105 10.10 -7.22 -5.05
CA ALA A 105 9.23 -7.59 -3.92
C ALA A 105 8.24 -6.48 -3.52
N ILE A 106 8.65 -5.21 -3.63
CA ILE A 106 7.81 -4.04 -3.32
C ILE A 106 6.98 -3.63 -4.55
N GLY A 107 7.62 -3.53 -5.72
CA GLY A 107 7.01 -2.97 -6.92
C GLY A 107 6.01 -3.89 -7.60
N ALA A 108 6.23 -5.22 -7.59
CA ALA A 108 5.32 -6.18 -8.20
C ALA A 108 3.91 -6.16 -7.56
N PRO A 109 3.75 -6.32 -6.23
CA PRO A 109 2.42 -6.23 -5.63
C PRO A 109 1.79 -4.85 -5.89
N GLY A 110 2.56 -3.76 -5.75
CA GLY A 110 2.00 -2.43 -5.96
C GLY A 110 1.52 -2.17 -7.40
N ALA A 111 2.24 -2.67 -8.40
CA ALA A 111 1.83 -2.61 -9.81
C ALA A 111 0.56 -3.43 -10.07
N ILE A 112 0.47 -4.64 -9.50
CA ILE A 112 -0.72 -5.50 -9.62
C ILE A 112 -1.93 -4.80 -8.99
N THR A 113 -1.80 -4.29 -7.76
CA THR A 113 -2.85 -3.57 -7.05
C THR A 113 -3.29 -2.33 -7.83
N LEU A 114 -2.34 -1.55 -8.37
CA LEU A 114 -2.62 -0.38 -9.20
C LEU A 114 -3.48 -0.74 -10.42
N ILE A 115 -3.09 -1.78 -11.16
CA ILE A 115 -3.82 -2.23 -12.35
C ILE A 115 -5.25 -2.61 -11.97
N LEU A 116 -5.45 -3.36 -10.89
CA LEU A 116 -6.78 -3.78 -10.45
C LEU A 116 -7.66 -2.59 -10.01
N LEU A 117 -7.08 -1.58 -9.35
CA LEU A 117 -7.78 -0.35 -9.01
C LEU A 117 -8.21 0.44 -10.27
N LEU A 118 -7.33 0.54 -11.27
CA LEU A 118 -7.65 1.20 -12.54
C LEU A 118 -8.73 0.46 -13.33
N LEU A 119 -8.69 -0.88 -13.34
CA LEU A 119 -9.72 -1.70 -13.99
C LEU A 119 -11.08 -1.57 -13.29
N THR A 120 -11.09 -1.37 -11.98
CA THR A 120 -12.31 -1.11 -11.22
C THR A 120 -12.97 0.21 -11.64
N GLU A 121 -12.19 1.27 -11.86
CA GLU A 121 -12.72 2.57 -12.32
C GLU A 121 -13.30 2.47 -13.73
N ARG A 122 -12.64 1.73 -14.63
CA ARG A 122 -13.08 1.54 -16.03
C ARG A 122 -14.36 0.71 -16.15
N ALA A 123 -14.60 -0.18 -15.20
CA ALA A 123 -15.81 -1.00 -15.16
C ALA A 123 -17.04 -0.24 -14.66
N ASP A 124 -16.87 0.99 -14.14
CA ASP A 124 -17.97 1.80 -13.61
C ASP A 124 -18.73 2.51 -14.75
N PRO A 125 -20.00 2.14 -15.05
CA PRO A 125 -20.74 2.61 -16.23
C PRO A 125 -21.10 4.10 -16.21
N ALA A 126 -20.80 4.83 -15.13
CA ALA A 126 -21.07 6.26 -15.00
C ALA A 126 -20.22 7.15 -15.93
N HIS A 127 -19.05 6.67 -16.41
CA HIS A 127 -18.18 7.40 -17.34
C HIS A 127 -18.69 7.46 -18.80
N ARG A 128 -19.88 6.89 -19.07
CA ARG A 128 -20.48 6.84 -20.42
C ARG A 128 -21.49 7.97 -20.72
N ARG A 129 -21.54 9.03 -19.90
CA ARG A 129 -22.45 10.18 -20.09
C ARG A 129 -21.69 11.48 -20.28
#